data_AF-A0A7Y5TRA1-F1
#
_entry.id   AF-A0A7Y5TRA1-F1
#
_cell.length_a   1.000
_cell.length_b   1.000
_cell.length_c   1.000
_cell.angle_alpha   90.00
_cell.angle_beta   90.00
_cell.angle_gamma   90.00
#
_symmetry.space_group_name_H-M   'P 1'
#
loop_
_entity.id
_entity.type
_entity.pdbx_description
1 polymer ?
#
loop_
_entity_poly.entity_id
_entity_poly.type
_entity_poly.pdbx_seq_one_letter_code
_entity_poly.pdbx_strand_id
1 'polypeptide(L)'
;MTAPTPVGFLDFFILEASDYIEQLDAQLLAGGTGEPDAETLQRAARALRGSATMAKLPAFAEMAAGIERVGRSLRERTLPWDAALRGALVATVDDCKLLLRNVRAWGPADDARSRARVTELARFAPLRPATPLASPATAGHDSYLATESANIGAGLELLATRPTDRDAAGNVLGRVRALRGIASVKDHATLADVLEAAEQAA
;
A
#
# COMPACT_ATOMS: atom_id res chain seq x y z
N MET A 1 45.23 -1.59 6.84
CA MET A 1 43.85 -1.43 7.34
C MET A 1 42.92 -1.69 6.17
N THR A 2 42.43 -2.91 6.04
CA THR A 2 41.48 -3.30 4.98
C THR A 2 40.15 -2.65 5.31
N ALA A 3 39.67 -1.74 4.47
CA ALA A 3 38.33 -1.18 4.60
C ALA A 3 37.30 -2.33 4.56
N PRO A 4 36.27 -2.34 5.42
CA PRO A 4 35.23 -3.35 5.33
C PRO A 4 34.58 -3.27 3.96
N THR A 5 34.60 -4.37 3.22
CA THR A 5 33.87 -4.52 1.96
C THR A 5 32.40 -4.16 2.21
N PRO A 6 31.75 -3.35 1.36
CA PRO A 6 30.34 -3.05 1.51
C PRO A 6 29.56 -4.37 1.57
N VAL A 7 29.01 -4.67 2.74
CA VAL A 7 28.13 -5.83 2.94
C VAL A 7 26.94 -5.62 2.02
N GLY A 8 26.70 -6.53 1.08
CA GLY A 8 25.60 -6.37 0.14
C GLY A 8 24.27 -6.31 0.88
N PHE A 9 23.26 -5.64 0.32
CA PHE A 9 21.92 -5.57 0.95
C PHE A 9 21.36 -6.95 1.31
N LEU A 10 21.69 -7.97 0.51
CA LEU A 10 21.32 -9.36 0.78
C LEU A 10 22.06 -9.95 1.99
N ASP A 11 23.35 -9.67 2.16
CA ASP A 11 24.14 -10.16 3.29
C ASP A 11 23.69 -9.50 4.60
N PHE A 12 23.40 -8.20 4.54
CA PHE A 12 22.79 -7.45 5.65
C PHE A 12 21.43 -8.02 6.01
N PHE A 13 20.59 -8.30 5.00
CA PHE A 13 19.29 -8.95 5.22
C PHE A 13 19.45 -10.32 5.89
N ILE A 14 20.38 -11.16 5.44
CA ILE A 14 20.59 -12.49 6.03
C ILE A 14 20.93 -12.40 7.52
N LEU A 15 21.82 -11.46 7.88
CA LEU A 15 22.20 -11.22 9.27
C LEU A 15 21.01 -10.78 10.11
N GLU A 16 20.38 -9.66 9.73
CA GLU A 16 19.27 -9.06 10.48
C GLU A 16 18.03 -9.96 10.53
N ALA A 17 17.70 -10.63 9.42
CA ALA A 17 16.53 -11.49 9.34
C ALA A 17 16.64 -12.69 10.27
N SER A 18 17.86 -13.21 10.51
CA SER A 18 18.09 -14.30 11.46
C SER A 18 17.63 -13.91 12.86
N ASP A 19 18.05 -12.72 13.32
CA ASP A 19 17.70 -12.20 14.64
C ASP A 19 16.21 -11.93 14.77
N TYR A 20 15.58 -11.33 13.76
CA TYR A 20 14.14 -11.08 13.79
C TYR A 20 13.32 -12.36 13.77
N ILE A 21 13.74 -13.38 13.00
CA ILE A 21 13.05 -14.67 12.95
C ILE A 21 13.20 -15.41 14.28
N GLU A 22 14.36 -15.35 14.93
CA GLU A 22 14.55 -15.92 16.26
C GLU A 22 13.67 -15.24 17.31
N GLN A 23 13.54 -13.91 17.27
CA GLN A 23 12.60 -13.19 18.14
C GLN A 23 11.14 -13.62 17.90
N LEU A 24 10.73 -13.79 16.64
CA LEU A 24 9.39 -14.28 16.29
C LEU A 24 9.17 -15.71 16.80
N ASP A 25 10.15 -16.60 16.61
CA ASP A 25 10.10 -17.98 17.08
C ASP A 25 9.98 -18.06 18.60
N ALA A 26 10.77 -17.25 19.31
CA ALA A 26 10.72 -17.15 20.75
C ALA A 26 9.33 -16.72 21.26
N GLN A 27 8.63 -15.82 20.56
CA GLN A 27 7.26 -15.44 20.94
C GLN A 27 6.28 -16.62 20.81
N LEU A 28 6.46 -17.48 19.81
CA LEU A 28 5.59 -18.62 19.56
C LEU A 28 5.90 -19.81 20.50
N LEU A 29 7.17 -19.92 20.95
CA LEU A 29 7.65 -20.93 21.89
C LEU A 29 7.38 -20.56 23.35
N ALA A 30 7.69 -19.32 23.74
CA ALA A 30 7.50 -18.81 25.12
C ALA A 30 6.03 -18.81 25.54
N GLY A 31 5.10 -18.83 24.56
CA GLY A 31 3.68 -18.95 24.82
C GLY A 31 3.27 -20.26 25.46
N GLY A 32 3.90 -21.42 25.21
CA GLY A 32 3.30 -22.71 25.59
C GLY A 32 1.84 -22.80 25.10
N THR A 33 0.86 -22.63 26.01
CA THR A 33 -0.59 -22.50 25.76
C THR A 33 -1.14 -21.05 25.78
N GLY A 34 -0.35 -20.08 26.21
CA GLY A 34 -0.68 -18.65 26.28
C GLY A 34 -0.48 -17.88 24.97
N GLU A 35 -1.09 -16.70 24.90
CA GLU A 35 -0.98 -15.75 23.79
C GLU A 35 0.41 -15.07 23.77
N PRO A 36 1.04 -14.87 22.58
CA PRO A 36 2.31 -14.16 22.48
C PRO A 36 2.17 -12.69 22.86
N ASP A 37 3.28 -12.01 23.18
CA ASP A 37 3.28 -10.55 23.24
C ASP A 37 3.08 -9.99 21.83
N ALA A 38 1.85 -9.57 21.57
CA ALA A 38 1.42 -9.05 20.28
C ALA A 38 2.22 -7.81 19.83
N GLU A 39 2.69 -6.97 20.76
CA GLU A 39 3.49 -5.80 20.41
C GLU A 39 4.89 -6.21 19.95
N THR A 40 5.52 -7.14 20.67
CA THR A 40 6.84 -7.67 20.30
C THR A 40 6.78 -8.46 18.99
N LEU A 41 5.75 -9.29 18.79
CA LEU A 41 5.51 -9.99 17.53
C LEU A 41 5.37 -9.00 16.36
N GLN A 42 4.53 -7.96 16.52
CA GLN A 42 4.31 -6.95 15.50
C GLN A 42 5.59 -6.16 15.18
N ARG A 43 6.38 -5.81 16.18
CA ARG A 43 7.62 -5.04 16.03
C ARG A 43 8.69 -5.83 15.28
N ALA A 44 8.93 -7.08 15.66
CA ALA A 44 9.89 -7.96 14.99
C ALA A 44 9.50 -8.20 13.51
N ALA A 45 8.22 -8.48 13.25
CA ALA A 45 7.71 -8.66 11.90
C ALA A 45 7.86 -7.41 11.02
N ARG A 46 7.64 -6.21 11.59
CA ARG A 46 7.85 -4.93 10.88
C ARG A 46 9.31 -4.72 10.51
N ALA A 47 10.23 -4.99 11.43
CA ALA A 47 11.66 -4.86 11.18
C ALA A 47 12.13 -5.83 10.07
N LEU A 48 11.69 -7.09 10.16
CA LEU A 48 11.92 -8.11 9.13
C LEU A 48 11.41 -7.68 7.75
N ARG A 49 10.20 -7.12 7.69
CA ARG A 49 9.62 -6.56 6.45
C ARG A 49 10.48 -5.43 5.88
N GLY A 50 10.94 -4.51 6.72
CA GLY A 50 11.81 -3.41 6.30
C GLY A 50 13.11 -3.91 5.68
N SER A 51 13.78 -4.85 6.36
CA SER A 51 15.02 -5.47 5.89
C SER A 51 14.83 -6.21 4.56
N ALA A 52 13.77 -7.02 4.43
CA ALA A 52 13.43 -7.72 3.18
C ALA A 52 13.14 -6.74 2.02
N THR A 53 12.48 -5.62 2.31
CA THR A 53 12.18 -4.58 1.31
C THR A 53 13.47 -3.94 0.81
N MET A 54 14.40 -3.60 1.71
CA MET A 54 15.71 -3.04 1.35
C MET A 54 16.54 -4.01 0.50
N ALA A 55 16.48 -5.31 0.78
CA ALA A 55 17.13 -6.35 -0.01
C ALA A 55 16.40 -6.72 -1.31
N LYS A 56 15.28 -6.05 -1.63
CA LYS A 56 14.45 -6.31 -2.81
C LYS A 56 13.94 -7.77 -2.87
N LEU A 57 13.51 -8.30 -1.73
CA LEU A 57 12.93 -9.64 -1.58
C LEU A 57 11.41 -9.52 -1.34
N PRO A 58 10.60 -9.24 -2.38
CA PRO A 58 9.18 -8.93 -2.23
C PRO A 58 8.38 -10.07 -1.58
N ALA A 59 8.63 -11.32 -2.00
CA ALA A 59 7.96 -12.49 -1.43
C ALA A 59 8.25 -12.66 0.07
N PHE A 60 9.45 -12.29 0.54
CA PHE A 60 9.80 -12.34 1.96
C PHE A 60 9.14 -11.19 2.73
N ALA A 61 9.17 -9.98 2.15
CA ALA A 61 8.53 -8.80 2.72
C ALA A 61 7.00 -9.01 2.90
N GLU A 62 6.34 -9.69 1.96
CA GLU A 62 4.92 -10.01 2.05
C GLU A 62 4.58 -11.01 3.16
N MET A 63 5.40 -12.04 3.38
CA MET A 63 5.24 -12.95 4.53
C MET A 63 5.37 -12.19 5.84
N ALA A 64 6.42 -11.38 5.98
CA ALA A 64 6.63 -10.55 7.17
C ALA A 64 5.48 -9.56 7.37
N ALA A 65 4.92 -9.00 6.30
CA ALA A 65 3.71 -8.17 6.37
C ALA A 65 2.48 -8.95 6.88
N GLY A 66 2.34 -10.21 6.52
CA GLY A 66 1.29 -11.11 7.04
C GLY A 66 1.41 -11.29 8.54
N ILE A 67 2.61 -11.61 9.03
CA ILE A 67 2.88 -11.75 10.48
C ILE A 67 2.62 -10.42 11.21
N GLU A 68 3.06 -9.30 10.64
CA GLU A 68 2.82 -7.96 11.21
C GLU A 68 1.31 -7.64 11.32
N ARG A 69 0.50 -8.03 10.32
CA ARG A 69 -0.96 -7.86 10.35
C ARG A 69 -1.60 -8.68 11.45
N VAL A 70 -1.17 -9.93 11.62
CA VAL A 70 -1.65 -10.80 12.71
C VAL A 70 -1.30 -10.18 14.06
N GLY A 71 -0.04 -9.80 14.28
CA GLY A 71 0.38 -9.16 15.54
C GLY A 71 -0.39 -7.87 15.84
N ARG A 72 -0.65 -7.05 14.81
CA ARG A 72 -1.52 -5.87 14.95
C ARG A 72 -2.93 -6.25 15.40
N SER A 73 -3.53 -7.27 14.80
CA SER A 73 -4.91 -7.69 15.08
C SER A 73 -5.06 -8.31 16.48
N LEU A 74 -4.06 -9.07 16.93
CA LEU A 74 -3.97 -9.57 18.31
C LEU A 74 -3.87 -8.39 19.30
N ARG A 75 -2.98 -7.44 19.04
CA ARG A 75 -2.81 -6.23 19.87
C ARG A 75 -4.09 -5.41 19.97
N GLU A 76 -4.83 -5.30 18.86
CA GLU A 76 -6.12 -4.60 18.78
C GLU A 76 -7.30 -5.43 19.33
N ARG A 77 -7.05 -6.68 19.77
CA ARG A 77 -8.05 -7.64 20.24
C ARG A 77 -9.18 -7.90 19.23
N THR A 78 -8.87 -7.79 17.95
CA THR A 78 -9.80 -8.05 16.83
C THR A 78 -9.67 -9.46 16.26
N LEU A 79 -8.64 -10.20 16.67
CA LEU A 79 -8.37 -11.58 16.30
C LEU A 79 -8.15 -12.39 17.59
N PRO A 80 -8.92 -13.47 17.84
CA PRO A 80 -8.66 -14.34 18.97
C PRO A 80 -7.40 -15.18 18.77
N TRP A 81 -6.67 -15.45 19.86
CA TRP A 81 -5.59 -16.43 19.87
C TRP A 81 -6.14 -17.85 20.05
N ASP A 82 -6.05 -18.68 19.01
CA ASP A 82 -6.46 -20.07 19.04
C ASP A 82 -5.39 -21.01 18.45
N ALA A 83 -5.64 -22.32 18.53
CA ALA A 83 -4.71 -23.33 18.05
C ALA A 83 -4.47 -23.25 16.52
N ALA A 84 -5.46 -22.81 15.74
CA ALA A 84 -5.35 -22.70 14.29
C ALA A 84 -4.43 -21.53 13.91
N LEU A 85 -4.63 -20.36 14.53
CA LEU A 85 -3.78 -19.20 14.34
C LEU A 85 -2.34 -19.48 14.81
N ARG A 86 -2.18 -20.14 15.96
CA ARG A 86 -0.87 -20.57 16.45
C ARG A 86 -0.16 -21.47 15.42
N GLY A 87 -0.87 -22.47 14.90
CA GLY A 87 -0.33 -23.37 13.89
C GLY A 87 0.11 -22.64 12.61
N ALA A 88 -0.71 -21.72 12.12
CA ALA A 88 -0.41 -20.94 10.94
C ALA A 88 0.82 -20.02 11.12
N LEU A 89 0.96 -19.37 12.28
CA LEU A 89 2.14 -18.55 12.58
C LEU A 89 3.41 -19.39 12.72
N VAL A 90 3.36 -20.51 13.45
CA VAL A 90 4.52 -21.42 13.60
C VAL A 90 4.99 -21.90 12.24
N ALA A 91 4.08 -22.40 11.42
CA ALA A 91 4.42 -22.88 10.08
C ALA A 91 4.97 -21.75 9.18
N THR A 92 4.48 -20.51 9.33
CA THR A 92 5.03 -19.36 8.59
C THR A 92 6.43 -18.99 9.06
N VAL A 93 6.69 -18.99 10.37
CA VAL A 93 8.02 -18.70 10.93
C VAL A 93 9.03 -19.79 10.52
N ASP A 94 8.62 -21.05 10.51
CA ASP A 94 9.47 -22.15 10.04
C ASP A 94 9.78 -22.05 8.53
N ASP A 95 8.78 -21.68 7.72
CA ASP A 95 9.01 -21.39 6.30
C ASP A 95 9.93 -20.18 6.12
N CYS A 96 9.84 -19.13 6.95
CA CYS A 96 10.80 -18.02 6.93
C CYS A 96 12.24 -18.50 7.22
N LYS A 97 12.44 -19.39 8.20
CA LYS A 97 13.77 -19.99 8.48
C LYS A 97 14.31 -20.75 7.27
N LEU A 98 13.46 -21.55 6.62
CA LEU A 98 13.83 -22.34 5.44
C LEU A 98 14.16 -21.43 4.24
N LEU A 99 13.31 -20.45 3.96
CA LEU A 99 13.46 -19.51 2.86
C LEU A 99 14.68 -18.60 3.06
N LEU A 100 15.00 -18.25 4.30
CA LEU A 100 16.21 -17.48 4.61
C LEU A 100 17.48 -18.28 4.27
N ARG A 101 17.52 -19.57 4.61
CA ARG A 101 18.65 -20.47 4.26
C ARG A 101 18.82 -20.59 2.75
N ASN A 102 17.72 -20.58 2.00
CA ASN A 102 17.70 -20.72 0.54
C ASN A 102 17.77 -19.38 -0.21
N VAL A 103 17.88 -18.24 0.48
CA VAL A 103 17.65 -16.93 -0.14
C VAL A 103 18.60 -16.61 -1.30
N ARG A 104 19.81 -17.20 -1.30
CA ARG A 104 20.80 -17.05 -2.40
C ARG A 104 20.49 -17.89 -3.64
N ALA A 105 19.65 -18.91 -3.50
CA ALA A 105 19.26 -19.85 -4.55
C ALA A 105 17.73 -19.86 -4.74
N TRP A 106 17.09 -18.71 -4.48
CA TRP A 106 15.64 -18.56 -4.54
C TRP A 106 15.07 -18.99 -5.88
N GLY A 107 14.01 -19.80 -5.86
CA GLY A 107 13.35 -20.29 -7.07
C GLY A 107 11.83 -20.36 -6.99
N PRO A 108 11.18 -20.89 -8.04
CA PRO A 108 9.71 -20.92 -8.12
C PRO A 108 9.02 -21.70 -6.98
N ALA A 109 9.70 -22.70 -6.41
CA ALA A 109 9.18 -23.44 -5.26
C ALA A 109 9.13 -22.57 -3.99
N ASP A 110 10.09 -21.66 -3.83
CA ASP A 110 10.16 -20.71 -2.72
C ASP A 110 9.05 -19.66 -2.84
N ASP A 111 8.79 -19.17 -4.06
CA ASP A 111 7.66 -18.29 -4.35
C ASP A 111 6.32 -18.96 -4.03
N ALA A 112 6.15 -20.22 -4.41
CA ALA A 112 4.93 -20.98 -4.12
C ALA A 112 4.72 -21.18 -2.62
N ARG A 113 5.80 -21.50 -1.88
CA ARG A 113 5.79 -21.65 -0.43
C ARG A 113 5.40 -20.34 0.26
N SER A 114 6.08 -19.23 -0.08
CA SER A 114 5.78 -17.90 0.46
C SER A 114 4.32 -17.52 0.20
N ARG A 115 3.85 -17.63 -1.04
CA ARG A 115 2.46 -17.30 -1.43
C ARG A 115 1.43 -18.14 -0.67
N ALA A 116 1.71 -19.42 -0.42
CA ALA A 116 0.82 -20.28 0.37
C ALA A 116 0.69 -19.79 1.82
N ARG A 117 1.81 -19.43 2.47
CA ARG A 117 1.79 -18.84 3.82
C ARG A 117 1.06 -17.50 3.87
N VAL A 118 1.34 -16.61 2.91
CA VAL A 118 0.65 -15.31 2.79
C VAL A 118 -0.86 -15.50 2.65
N THR A 119 -1.29 -16.44 1.80
CA THR A 119 -2.70 -16.77 1.59
C THR A 119 -3.35 -17.32 2.85
N GLU A 120 -2.65 -18.18 3.59
CA GLU A 120 -3.15 -18.74 4.85
C GLU A 120 -3.30 -17.67 5.92
N LEU A 121 -2.28 -16.83 6.16
CA LEU A 121 -2.36 -15.74 7.14
C LEU A 121 -3.46 -14.72 6.80
N ALA A 122 -3.72 -14.49 5.50
CA ALA A 122 -4.79 -13.60 5.06
C ALA A 122 -6.20 -14.10 5.44
N ARG A 123 -6.38 -15.39 5.74
CA ARG A 123 -7.66 -15.93 6.25
C ARG A 123 -7.96 -15.49 7.67
N PHE A 124 -6.92 -15.23 8.46
CA PHE A 124 -7.04 -14.78 9.85
C PHE A 124 -7.03 -13.25 9.94
N ALA A 125 -6.08 -12.62 9.25
CA ALA A 125 -5.88 -11.18 9.23
C ALA A 125 -5.90 -10.69 7.78
N PRO A 126 -7.10 -10.40 7.21
CA PRO A 126 -7.23 -10.02 5.82
C PRO A 126 -6.44 -8.75 5.53
N LEU A 127 -5.96 -8.64 4.29
CA LEU A 127 -5.45 -7.39 3.77
C LEU A 127 -6.56 -6.36 3.90
N ARG A 128 -6.42 -5.41 4.82
CA ARG A 128 -7.31 -4.24 4.84
C ARG A 128 -7.17 -3.63 3.45
N PRO A 129 -8.25 -3.48 2.67
CA PRO A 129 -8.15 -2.79 1.39
C PRO A 129 -7.49 -1.46 1.69
N ALA A 130 -6.40 -1.17 0.97
CA ALA A 130 -5.80 0.15 1.06
C ALA A 130 -6.93 1.12 0.70
N THR A 131 -7.45 1.85 1.69
CA THR A 131 -8.07 3.13 1.38
C THR A 131 -7.00 3.85 0.58
N PRO A 132 -7.22 4.19 -0.70
CA PRO A 132 -6.18 4.82 -1.49
C PRO A 132 -5.69 6.01 -0.68
N LEU A 133 -4.42 5.99 -0.28
CA LEU A 133 -3.76 7.18 0.21
C LEU A 133 -3.66 8.09 -1.00
N ALA A 134 -4.72 8.86 -1.23
CA ALA A 134 -4.68 9.94 -2.19
C ALA A 134 -3.53 10.82 -1.75
N SER A 135 -2.50 10.93 -2.60
CA SER A 135 -1.49 11.95 -2.44
C SER A 135 -2.23 13.29 -2.25
N PRO A 136 -1.94 14.07 -1.19
CA PRO A 136 -2.68 15.30 -0.91
C PRO A 136 -2.59 16.32 -2.06
N ALA A 137 -1.57 16.18 -2.93
CA ALA A 137 -1.45 16.97 -4.15
C ALA A 137 -2.49 16.59 -5.23
N THR A 138 -2.83 15.31 -5.43
CA THR A 138 -3.83 14.90 -6.44
C THR A 138 -5.26 15.06 -5.96
N ALA A 139 -5.53 14.85 -4.66
CA ALA A 139 -6.86 15.07 -4.09
C ALA A 139 -7.35 16.53 -4.22
N GLY A 140 -6.43 17.50 -4.10
CA GLY A 140 -6.72 18.92 -4.32
C GLY A 140 -7.04 19.24 -5.78
N HIS A 141 -6.33 18.63 -6.74
CA HIS A 141 -6.61 18.81 -8.16
C HIS A 141 -7.93 18.15 -8.56
N ASP A 142 -8.20 16.92 -8.13
CA ASP A 142 -9.44 16.21 -8.50
C ASP A 142 -10.69 16.89 -7.94
N SER A 143 -10.62 17.39 -6.71
CA SER A 143 -11.73 18.16 -6.10
C SER A 143 -11.92 19.54 -6.76
N TYR A 144 -10.83 20.21 -7.14
CA TYR A 144 -10.89 21.45 -7.91
C TYR A 144 -11.50 21.21 -9.30
N LEU A 145 -11.05 20.19 -10.03
CA LEU A 145 -11.59 19.80 -11.34
C LEU A 145 -13.08 19.48 -11.27
N ALA A 146 -13.52 18.71 -10.27
CA ALA A 146 -14.93 18.37 -10.08
C ALA A 146 -15.79 19.61 -9.79
N THR A 147 -15.29 20.51 -8.93
CA THR A 147 -16.00 21.75 -8.57
C THR A 147 -16.10 22.70 -9.76
N GLU A 148 -15.01 22.91 -10.48
CA GLU A 148 -15.01 23.78 -11.66
C GLU A 148 -15.84 23.22 -12.82
N SER A 149 -15.84 21.90 -13.02
CA SER A 149 -16.71 21.26 -14.03
C SER A 149 -18.20 21.45 -13.71
N ALA A 150 -18.59 21.32 -12.45
CA ALA A 150 -19.96 21.58 -12.02
C ALA A 150 -20.36 23.05 -12.21
N ASN A 151 -19.45 23.99 -11.92
CA ASN A 151 -19.67 25.42 -12.10
C ASN A 151 -19.80 25.81 -13.58
N ILE A 152 -18.99 25.19 -14.47
CA ILE A 152 -19.11 25.38 -15.92
C ILE A 152 -20.46 24.85 -16.41
N GLY A 153 -20.86 23.65 -16.00
CA GLY A 153 -22.16 23.07 -16.35
C GLY A 153 -23.33 23.96 -15.95
N ALA A 154 -23.35 24.45 -14.70
CA ALA A 154 -24.38 25.36 -14.22
C ALA A 154 -24.41 26.70 -14.99
N GLY A 155 -23.24 27.23 -15.36
CA GLY A 155 -23.14 28.44 -16.18
C GLY A 155 -23.65 28.25 -17.61
N LEU A 156 -23.36 27.11 -18.23
CA LEU A 156 -23.87 26.75 -19.55
C LEU A 156 -25.39 26.54 -19.54
N GLU A 157 -25.94 25.91 -18.51
CA GLU A 157 -27.40 25.80 -18.32
C GLU A 157 -28.06 27.18 -18.18
N LEU A 158 -27.43 28.10 -17.44
CA LEU A 158 -27.91 29.47 -17.35
C LEU A 158 -27.90 30.16 -18.72
N LEU A 159 -26.82 30.04 -19.50
CA LEU A 159 -26.72 30.61 -20.85
C LEU A 159 -27.72 29.99 -21.82
N ALA A 160 -28.04 28.71 -21.69
CA ALA A 160 -29.09 28.06 -22.48
C ALA A 160 -30.47 28.71 -22.25
N THR A 161 -30.73 29.22 -21.03
CA THR A 161 -31.97 29.94 -20.71
C THR A 161 -31.89 31.46 -20.93
N ARG A 162 -30.69 32.04 -20.86
CA ARG A 162 -30.41 33.47 -20.99
C ARG A 162 -29.17 33.71 -21.86
N PRO A 163 -29.28 33.57 -23.20
CA PRO A 163 -28.12 33.55 -24.09
C PRO A 163 -27.36 34.88 -24.19
N THR A 164 -27.95 35.99 -23.73
CA THR A 164 -27.33 37.32 -23.79
C THR A 164 -26.69 37.76 -22.47
N ASP A 165 -26.64 36.88 -21.46
CA ASP A 165 -26.02 37.16 -20.16
C ASP A 165 -24.49 37.12 -20.27
N ARG A 166 -23.90 38.30 -20.51
CA ARG A 166 -22.44 38.44 -20.73
C ARG A 166 -21.61 38.12 -19.49
N ASP A 167 -22.17 38.32 -18.30
CA ASP A 167 -21.45 38.02 -17.05
C ASP A 167 -21.37 36.51 -16.85
N ALA A 168 -22.44 35.78 -17.16
CA ALA A 168 -22.43 34.32 -17.18
C ALA A 168 -21.44 33.75 -18.21
N ALA A 169 -21.45 34.28 -19.44
CA ALA A 169 -20.49 33.90 -20.48
C ALA A 169 -19.03 34.16 -20.07
N GLY A 170 -18.74 35.34 -19.52
CA GLY A 170 -17.40 35.68 -19.03
C GLY A 170 -16.91 34.76 -17.91
N ASN A 171 -17.80 34.38 -16.98
CA ASN A 171 -17.47 33.45 -15.90
C ASN A 171 -17.20 32.03 -16.40
N VAL A 172 -18.01 31.52 -17.34
CA VAL A 172 -17.78 30.20 -17.96
C VAL A 172 -16.44 30.16 -18.70
N LEU A 173 -16.19 31.16 -19.56
CA LEU A 173 -14.94 31.27 -20.33
C LEU A 173 -13.70 31.38 -19.43
N GLY A 174 -13.79 32.15 -18.33
CA GLY A 174 -12.70 32.27 -17.36
C GLY A 174 -12.34 30.92 -16.72
N ARG A 175 -13.35 30.13 -16.34
CA ARG A 175 -13.18 28.81 -15.70
C ARG A 175 -12.67 27.75 -16.67
N VAL A 176 -13.20 27.70 -17.90
CA VAL A 176 -12.71 26.81 -18.96
C VAL A 176 -11.22 27.05 -19.24
N ARG A 177 -10.80 28.32 -19.30
CA ARG A 177 -9.39 28.69 -19.50
C ARG A 177 -8.50 28.33 -18.32
N ALA A 178 -8.98 28.50 -17.09
CA ALA A 178 -8.26 28.07 -15.88
C ALA A 178 -8.03 26.55 -15.88
N LEU A 179 -9.03 25.76 -16.28
CA LEU A 179 -8.93 24.30 -16.36
C LEU A 179 -7.91 23.82 -17.40
N ARG A 180 -7.83 24.45 -18.58
CA ARG A 180 -6.78 24.11 -19.57
C ARG A 180 -5.35 24.42 -19.11
N GLY A 181 -5.20 25.32 -18.13
CA GLY A 181 -3.91 25.65 -17.54
C GLY A 181 -3.31 24.52 -16.68
N ILE A 182 -4.14 23.56 -16.25
CA ILE A 182 -3.73 22.45 -15.39
C ILE A 182 -3.08 21.35 -16.23
N ALA A 183 -1.84 20.99 -15.90
CA ALA A 183 -1.04 20.03 -16.66
C ALA A 183 -1.73 18.67 -16.84
N SER A 184 -2.45 18.17 -15.83
CA SER A 184 -3.13 16.86 -15.91
C SER A 184 -4.32 16.83 -16.87
N VAL A 185 -4.89 17.99 -17.25
CA VAL A 185 -5.98 18.07 -18.24
C VAL A 185 -5.45 17.86 -19.65
N LYS A 186 -4.18 18.21 -19.91
CA LYS A 186 -3.53 18.05 -21.23
C LYS A 186 -3.19 16.60 -21.56
N ASP A 187 -3.07 15.76 -20.54
CA ASP A 187 -2.80 14.32 -20.70
C ASP A 187 -4.05 13.49 -21.02
N HIS A 188 -5.24 14.12 -21.00
CA HIS A 188 -6.53 13.47 -21.24
C HIS A 188 -7.29 14.12 -22.41
N ALA A 189 -7.12 13.56 -23.61
CA ALA A 189 -7.70 14.08 -24.86
C ALA A 189 -9.22 14.33 -24.79
N THR A 190 -9.97 13.44 -24.13
CA THR A 190 -11.43 13.56 -23.99
C THR A 190 -11.87 14.77 -23.15
N LEU A 191 -11.04 15.23 -22.20
CA LEU A 191 -11.36 16.37 -21.35
C LEU A 191 -11.07 17.69 -22.09
N ALA A 192 -10.03 17.71 -22.93
CA ALA A 192 -9.71 18.85 -23.78
C ALA A 192 -10.87 19.16 -24.77
N ASP A 193 -11.43 18.14 -25.41
CA ASP A 193 -12.54 18.29 -26.38
C ASP A 193 -13.82 18.85 -25.72
N VAL A 194 -14.14 18.40 -24.50
CA VAL A 194 -15.31 18.88 -23.75
C VAL A 194 -15.16 20.35 -23.34
N LEU A 195 -13.94 20.76 -22.94
CA LEU A 195 -13.65 22.15 -22.59
C LEU A 195 -13.70 23.06 -23.82
N GLU A 196 -13.25 22.60 -24.98
CA GLU A 196 -13.37 23.35 -26.24
C GLU A 196 -14.83 23.53 -26.66
N ALA A 197 -15.66 22.49 -26.55
CA ALA A 197 -17.09 22.58 -26.84
C ALA A 197 -17.81 23.57 -25.89
N ALA A 198 -17.41 23.61 -24.61
CA ALA A 198 -17.93 24.57 -23.64
C ALA A 198 -17.51 26.02 -23.96
N GLU A 199 -16.29 26.25 -24.45
CA GLU A 199 -15.83 27.58 -24.89
C GLU A 199 -16.58 28.08 -26.13
N GLN A 200 -16.97 27.18 -27.05
CA GLN A 200 -17.74 27.54 -28.25
C GLN A 200 -19.22 27.84 -27.95
N ALA A 201 -19.75 27.30 -26.85
CA ALA A 201 -21.15 27.46 -26.46
C ALA A 201 -21.42 28.68 -25.57
N ALA A 202 -20.38 29.28 -24.98
CA ALA A 202 -20.46 30.45 -24.09
C ALA A 202 -20.14 31.75 -24.82
#